data_AF-A0A932Q987-F1
#
_entry.id   AF-A0A932Q987-F1
#
_cell.length_a   1.000
_cell.length_b   1.000
_cell.length_c   1.000
_cell.angle_alpha   90.00
_cell.angle_beta   90.00
_cell.angle_gamma   90.00
#
_symmetry.space_group_name_H-M   'P 1'
#
loop_
_entity.id
_entity.type
_entity.pdbx_description
1 polymer ?
#
loop_
_entity_poly.entity_id
_entity_poly.type
_entity_poly.pdbx_seq_one_letter_code
_entity_poly.pdbx_strand_id
1 'polypeptide(L)'
;MVQFFQMLAYPKRKEIIFDMQAIDFIYPEAVVYLAAIADHLLRRSNATINEEPPSKPEVDAYLDVCGLRKFFHVRGKESRSLDPAFFGDCIPISRDKPEKSAIADKFATLIQDRLALDLTRKTQLSEALGEIMGNALDHSSLYQWYRIGQIHPTRGAITLAIADNGLGVAINEKGMFRIFQRHCHAESSLSTFNRTLQR
;
A
#
# COMPACT_ATOMS: atom_id res chain seq x y z
N MET A 1 17.72 -13.17 -2.76
CA MET A 1 17.14 -11.85 -2.48
C MET A 1 16.30 -11.49 -3.68
N VAL A 2 14.97 -11.37 -3.54
CA VAL A 2 14.09 -11.02 -4.65
C VAL A 2 14.19 -9.50 -4.85
N GLN A 3 14.64 -9.06 -6.02
CA GLN A 3 14.71 -7.64 -6.37
C GLN A 3 13.36 -7.22 -6.94
N PHE A 4 12.58 -6.45 -6.17
CA PHE A 4 11.24 -6.01 -6.57
C PHE A 4 11.25 -4.86 -7.57
N PHE A 5 12.25 -4.00 -7.57
CA PHE A 5 12.36 -2.94 -8.58
C PHE A 5 13.80 -2.45 -8.63
N GLN A 6 14.15 -1.75 -9.70
CA GLN A 6 15.36 -0.96 -9.77
C GLN A 6 14.97 0.51 -9.87
N MET A 7 15.58 1.35 -9.04
CA MET A 7 15.37 2.79 -9.12
C MET A 7 16.57 3.42 -9.81
N LEU A 8 16.31 4.09 -10.94
CA LEU A 8 17.31 4.73 -11.78
C LEU A 8 17.17 6.25 -11.67
N ALA A 9 18.19 6.90 -11.14
CA ALA A 9 18.23 8.36 -11.04
C ALA A 9 19.02 8.95 -12.21
N TYR A 10 18.45 9.94 -12.89
CA TYR A 10 19.08 10.70 -13.96
C TYR A 10 19.15 12.18 -13.59
N PRO A 11 20.16 12.61 -12.78
CA PRO A 11 20.21 13.95 -12.23
C PRO A 11 20.20 15.06 -13.28
N LYS A 12 20.88 14.85 -14.41
CA LYS A 12 20.94 15.81 -15.53
C LYS A 12 19.57 16.01 -16.20
N ARG A 13 18.68 15.02 -16.15
CA ARG A 13 17.33 15.06 -16.71
C ARG A 13 16.27 15.41 -15.67
N LYS A 14 16.66 15.58 -14.39
CA LYS A 14 15.75 15.71 -13.24
C LYS A 14 14.66 14.63 -13.29
N GLU A 15 15.09 13.37 -13.44
CA GLU A 15 14.20 12.24 -13.64
C GLU A 15 14.59 11.08 -12.72
N ILE A 16 13.59 10.44 -12.13
CA ILE A 16 13.73 9.20 -11.38
C ILE A 16 12.79 8.18 -12.03
N ILE A 17 13.32 7.02 -12.41
CA ILE A 17 12.56 5.93 -13.02
C ILE A 17 12.50 4.77 -12.05
N PHE A 18 11.29 4.30 -11.78
CA PHE A 18 11.03 3.03 -11.10
C PHE A 18 10.90 1.95 -12.16
N ASP A 19 11.98 1.22 -12.40
CA ASP A 19 11.99 0.08 -13.30
C ASP A 19 11.39 -1.14 -12.62
N MET A 20 10.17 -1.47 -13.04
CA MET A 20 9.38 -2.60 -12.55
C MET A 20 9.28 -3.73 -13.57
N GLN A 21 10.02 -3.68 -14.69
CA GLN A 21 9.88 -4.63 -15.78
C GLN A 21 10.10 -6.09 -15.36
N ALA A 22 10.97 -6.30 -14.37
CA ALA A 22 11.32 -7.61 -13.82
C ALA A 22 10.32 -8.14 -12.77
N ILE A 23 9.29 -7.37 -12.38
CA ILE A 23 8.31 -7.82 -11.39
C ILE A 23 7.46 -8.93 -11.99
N ASP A 24 7.58 -10.10 -11.38
CA ASP A 24 6.81 -11.28 -11.73
C ASP A 24 5.60 -11.50 -10.81
N PHE A 25 5.65 -10.94 -9.60
CA PHE A 25 4.60 -10.90 -8.58
C PHE A 25 4.90 -9.78 -7.55
N ILE A 26 3.87 -9.17 -6.97
CA ILE A 26 4.02 -8.16 -5.91
C ILE A 26 2.92 -8.26 -4.86
N TYR A 27 3.30 -8.16 -3.59
CA TYR A 27 2.38 -8.18 -2.45
C TYR A 27 1.82 -6.77 -2.13
N PRO A 28 0.62 -6.66 -1.55
CA PRO A 28 0.02 -5.38 -1.12
C PRO A 28 0.97 -4.48 -0.30
N GLU A 29 1.75 -5.08 0.59
CA GLU A 29 2.72 -4.40 1.45
C GLU A 29 3.80 -3.68 0.63
N ALA A 30 4.32 -4.34 -0.40
CA ALA A 30 5.31 -3.76 -1.30
C ALA A 30 4.69 -2.64 -2.17
N VAL A 31 3.43 -2.80 -2.58
CA VAL A 31 2.69 -1.79 -3.34
C VAL A 31 2.52 -0.50 -2.53
N VAL A 32 2.08 -0.61 -1.28
CA VAL A 32 1.96 0.54 -0.36
C VAL A 32 3.31 1.19 -0.09
N TYR A 33 4.37 0.39 0.03
CA TYR A 33 5.72 0.89 0.22
C TYR A 33 6.24 1.68 -1.00
N LEU A 34 6.01 1.18 -2.22
CA LEU A 34 6.34 1.87 -3.45
C LEU A 34 5.60 3.21 -3.58
N ALA A 35 4.31 3.23 -3.25
CA ALA A 35 3.52 4.46 -3.23
C ALA A 35 4.09 5.51 -2.26
N ALA A 36 4.46 5.07 -1.06
CA ALA A 36 5.04 5.93 -0.04
C ALA A 36 6.38 6.56 -0.50
N ILE A 37 7.27 5.77 -1.11
CA ILE A 37 8.54 6.28 -1.67
C ILE A 37 8.26 7.24 -2.83
N ALA A 38 7.44 6.84 -3.80
CA ALA A 38 7.18 7.63 -5.00
C ALA A 38 6.61 9.01 -4.62
N ASP A 39 5.62 9.05 -3.71
CA ASP A 39 5.06 10.29 -3.21
C ASP A 39 6.08 11.14 -2.41
N HIS A 40 6.91 10.49 -1.58
CA HIS A 40 7.98 11.20 -0.86
C HIS A 40 8.94 11.90 -1.84
N LEU A 41 9.37 11.18 -2.89
CA LEU A 41 10.25 11.72 -3.91
C LEU A 41 9.59 12.83 -4.73
N LEU A 42 8.32 12.65 -5.10
CA LEU A 42 7.55 13.65 -5.83
C LEU A 42 7.50 15.01 -5.10
N ARG A 43 7.53 15.00 -3.77
CA ARG A 43 7.48 16.23 -2.95
C ARG A 43 8.82 16.83 -2.58
N ARG A 44 9.83 15.97 -2.40
CA ARG A 44 11.15 16.38 -1.90
C ARG A 44 12.14 16.64 -3.01
N SER A 45 11.91 16.08 -4.19
CA SER A 45 12.75 16.29 -5.36
C SER A 45 12.09 17.24 -6.35
N ASN A 46 12.91 17.97 -7.10
CA ASN A 46 12.47 18.68 -8.32
C ASN A 46 12.48 17.73 -9.53
N ALA A 47 12.38 16.42 -9.31
CA ALA A 47 12.46 15.41 -10.35
C ALA A 47 11.08 14.92 -10.76
N THR A 48 10.92 14.61 -12.04
CA THR A 48 9.79 13.83 -12.53
C THR A 48 9.96 12.38 -12.10
N ILE A 49 8.94 11.83 -11.45
CA ILE A 49 8.90 10.43 -11.05
C ILE A 49 8.15 9.65 -12.13
N ASN A 50 8.84 8.77 -12.83
CA ASN A 50 8.32 7.90 -13.89
C ASN A 50 8.43 6.44 -13.47
N GLU A 51 7.74 5.57 -14.20
CA GLU A 51 7.83 4.13 -14.06
C GLU A 51 8.06 3.46 -15.41
N GLU A 52 8.77 2.34 -15.40
CA GLU A 52 8.73 1.35 -16.48
C GLU A 52 7.85 0.19 -15.99
N PRO A 53 6.69 -0.05 -16.62
CA PRO A 53 5.71 -1.01 -16.11
C PRO A 53 6.25 -2.45 -16.10
N PRO A 54 5.69 -3.34 -15.25
CA PRO A 54 5.96 -4.77 -15.32
C PRO A 54 5.76 -5.35 -16.72
N SER A 55 6.64 -6.26 -17.14
CA SER A 55 6.50 -6.95 -18.42
C SER A 55 5.29 -7.88 -18.45
N LYS A 56 4.84 -8.33 -17.27
CA LYS A 56 3.68 -9.21 -17.10
C LYS A 56 2.38 -8.41 -17.05
N PRO A 57 1.43 -8.61 -18.00
CA PRO A 57 0.18 -7.85 -18.05
C PRO A 57 -0.67 -7.94 -16.77
N GLU A 58 -0.70 -9.10 -16.11
CA GLU A 58 -1.47 -9.32 -14.90
C GLU A 58 -0.93 -8.54 -13.68
N VAL A 59 0.39 -8.36 -13.61
CA VAL A 59 1.02 -7.54 -12.57
C VAL A 59 0.81 -6.06 -12.88
N ASP A 60 1.03 -5.67 -14.14
CA ASP A 60 0.80 -4.30 -14.64
C ASP A 60 -0.60 -3.81 -14.29
N ALA A 61 -1.59 -4.67 -14.56
CA ALA A 61 -2.99 -4.51 -14.26
C ALA A 61 -3.32 -4.42 -12.77
N TYR A 62 -2.75 -5.33 -11.96
CA TYR A 62 -2.92 -5.31 -10.52
C TYR A 62 -2.46 -3.97 -9.92
N LEU A 63 -1.30 -3.46 -10.36
CA LEU A 63 -0.79 -2.17 -9.91
C LEU A 63 -1.70 -0.99 -10.28
N ASP A 64 -2.38 -1.07 -11.43
CA ASP A 64 -3.38 -0.07 -11.84
C ASP A 64 -4.63 -0.11 -10.95
N VAL A 65 -5.19 -1.30 -10.70
CA VAL A 65 -6.35 -1.47 -9.81
C VAL A 65 -6.04 -1.10 -8.37
N CYS A 66 -4.83 -1.39 -7.90
CA CYS A 66 -4.34 -0.92 -6.62
C CYS A 66 -4.17 0.60 -6.56
N GLY A 67 -4.29 1.32 -7.67
CA GLY A 67 -4.14 2.77 -7.74
C GLY A 67 -2.70 3.24 -7.50
N LEU A 68 -1.70 2.38 -7.74
CA LEU A 68 -0.28 2.75 -7.59
C LEU A 68 0.13 3.80 -8.64
N ARG A 69 -0.45 3.72 -9.84
CA ARG A 69 -0.09 4.57 -11.00
C ARG A 69 -0.25 6.07 -10.76
N LYS A 70 -1.15 6.47 -9.86
CA LYS A 70 -1.34 7.88 -9.51
C LYS A 70 -0.13 8.55 -8.84
N PHE A 71 0.84 7.75 -8.39
CA PHE A 71 2.09 8.24 -7.79
C PHE A 71 3.22 8.40 -8.82
N PHE A 72 2.96 8.07 -10.10
CA PHE A 72 3.92 8.14 -11.20
C PHE A 72 3.38 8.97 -12.36
N HIS A 73 4.27 9.58 -13.13
CA HIS A 73 3.94 10.04 -14.47
C HIS A 73 4.07 8.84 -15.42
N VAL A 74 2.93 8.39 -15.96
CA VAL A 74 2.91 7.25 -16.88
C VAL A 74 3.33 7.72 -18.27
N ARG A 75 4.46 7.24 -18.78
CA ARG A 75 4.88 7.52 -20.16
C ARG A 75 4.08 6.66 -21.15
N GLY A 76 3.35 7.31 -22.04
CA GLY A 76 2.94 6.72 -23.33
C GLY A 76 1.90 5.59 -23.27
N LYS A 77 1.12 5.45 -22.19
CA LYS A 77 -0.01 4.51 -22.14
C LYS A 77 -1.23 5.20 -21.56
N GLU A 78 -2.32 5.20 -22.32
CA GLU A 78 -3.65 5.50 -21.80
C GLU A 78 -3.99 4.48 -20.71
N SER A 79 -4.63 4.94 -19.63
CA SER A 79 -5.10 4.09 -18.53
C SER A 79 -5.91 2.93 -19.12
N ARG A 80 -5.39 1.71 -18.99
CA ARG A 80 -6.09 0.52 -19.45
C ARG A 80 -7.14 0.21 -18.40
N SER A 81 -8.38 0.62 -18.64
CA SER A 81 -9.51 0.21 -17.81
C SER A 81 -9.63 -1.31 -17.86
N LEU A 82 -9.13 -2.00 -16.85
CA LEU A 82 -9.36 -3.43 -16.69
C LEU A 82 -10.59 -3.65 -15.82
N ASP A 83 -11.27 -4.74 -16.10
CA ASP A 83 -12.49 -5.14 -15.41
C ASP A 83 -12.21 -5.28 -13.90
N PRO A 84 -12.87 -4.48 -13.04
CA PRO A 84 -12.75 -4.58 -11.59
C PRO A 84 -12.99 -6.00 -11.05
N ALA A 85 -13.71 -6.84 -11.78
CA ALA A 85 -13.97 -8.24 -11.40
C ALA A 85 -12.70 -9.11 -11.33
N PHE A 86 -11.60 -8.75 -12.02
CA PHE A 86 -10.43 -9.63 -12.17
C PHE A 86 -9.54 -9.70 -10.92
N PHE A 87 -9.52 -8.66 -10.08
CA PHE A 87 -8.58 -8.55 -8.95
C PHE A 87 -9.21 -8.82 -7.58
N GLY A 88 -10.50 -9.19 -7.56
CA GLY A 88 -11.30 -9.22 -6.33
C GLY A 88 -11.51 -7.81 -5.77
N ASP A 89 -12.16 -7.71 -4.61
CA ASP A 89 -12.38 -6.43 -3.93
C ASP A 89 -11.04 -5.87 -3.42
N CYS A 90 -10.29 -5.21 -4.30
CA CYS A 90 -9.14 -4.40 -3.93
C CYS A 90 -9.66 -3.06 -3.44
N ILE A 91 -9.18 -2.63 -2.28
CA ILE A 91 -9.35 -1.27 -1.80
C ILE A 91 -8.10 -0.52 -2.26
N PRO A 92 -8.22 0.39 -3.24
CA PRO A 92 -7.06 1.04 -3.83
C PRO A 92 -6.25 1.79 -2.79
N ILE A 93 -4.95 1.97 -3.09
CA ILE A 93 -4.05 2.76 -2.27
C ILE A 93 -4.68 4.13 -2.06
N SER A 94 -4.76 4.59 -0.83
CA SER A 94 -5.14 5.96 -0.54
C SER A 94 -4.06 6.67 0.26
N ARG A 95 -3.90 7.96 -0.05
CA ARG A 95 -3.15 8.90 0.78
C ARG A 95 -4.19 9.59 1.66
N ASP A 96 -4.35 9.11 2.88
CA ASP A 96 -5.43 9.57 3.73
C ASP A 96 -4.99 10.73 4.63
N LYS A 97 -5.95 11.60 4.94
CA LYS A 97 -5.84 12.59 6.01
C LYS A 97 -6.20 11.93 7.35
N PRO A 98 -5.93 12.60 8.49
CA PRO A 98 -6.31 12.21 9.84
C PRO A 98 -7.81 11.94 10.12
N GLU A 99 -8.53 11.12 9.35
CA GLU A 99 -9.92 10.76 9.63
C GLU A 99 -10.00 9.27 9.99
N LYS A 100 -9.78 8.97 11.28
CA LYS A 100 -9.57 7.61 11.82
C LYS A 100 -10.80 6.68 11.64
N SER A 101 -12.02 7.18 11.84
CA SER A 101 -13.22 6.34 12.01
C SER A 101 -13.86 5.84 10.70
N ALA A 102 -13.95 6.69 9.68
CA ALA A 102 -14.66 6.36 8.44
C ALA A 102 -13.96 5.26 7.62
N ILE A 103 -12.63 5.16 7.74
CA ILE A 103 -11.84 4.16 7.01
C ILE A 103 -11.91 2.80 7.70
N ALA A 104 -11.76 2.78 9.03
CA ALA A 104 -11.87 1.55 9.81
C ALA A 104 -13.23 0.86 9.59
N ASP A 105 -14.31 1.65 9.56
CA ASP A 105 -15.65 1.13 9.33
C ASP A 105 -15.86 0.58 7.91
N LYS A 106 -15.24 1.18 6.89
CA LYS A 106 -15.24 0.64 5.51
C LYS A 106 -14.55 -0.72 5.45
N PHE A 107 -13.40 -0.88 6.10
CA PHE A 107 -12.73 -2.18 6.16
C PHE A 107 -13.52 -3.20 6.97
N ALA A 108 -14.07 -2.81 8.11
CA ALA A 108 -14.90 -3.69 8.92
C ALA A 108 -16.14 -4.16 8.17
N THR A 109 -16.76 -3.30 7.35
CA THR A 109 -17.89 -3.66 6.47
C THR A 109 -17.47 -4.67 5.40
N LEU A 110 -16.34 -4.45 4.73
CA LEU A 110 -15.84 -5.40 3.73
C LEU A 110 -15.49 -6.76 4.33
N ILE A 111 -14.93 -6.77 5.54
CA ILE A 111 -14.64 -8.01 6.27
C ILE A 111 -15.95 -8.67 6.74
N GLN A 112 -16.93 -7.88 7.20
CA GLN A 112 -18.26 -8.37 7.58
C GLN A 112 -18.96 -9.09 6.43
N ASP A 113 -19.00 -8.47 5.24
CA ASP A 113 -19.69 -9.03 4.07
C ASP A 113 -19.09 -10.37 3.63
N ARG A 114 -17.81 -10.61 3.92
CA ARG A 114 -17.09 -11.84 3.55
C ARG A 114 -17.10 -12.92 4.63
N LEU A 115 -17.02 -12.53 5.91
CA LEU A 115 -16.98 -13.46 7.03
C LEU A 115 -18.34 -13.64 7.72
N ALA A 116 -19.39 -12.99 7.19
CA ALA A 116 -20.73 -12.97 7.78
C ALA A 116 -20.72 -12.58 9.26
N LEU A 117 -19.94 -11.54 9.61
CA LEU A 117 -19.84 -11.07 10.98
C LEU A 117 -21.18 -10.47 11.43
N ASP A 118 -21.61 -10.81 12.65
CA ASP A 118 -22.68 -10.09 13.31
C ASP A 118 -22.28 -8.63 13.61
N LEU A 119 -23.28 -7.79 13.92
CA LEU A 119 -23.06 -6.37 14.17
C LEU A 119 -22.07 -6.12 15.32
N THR A 120 -22.10 -6.94 16.36
CA THR A 120 -21.21 -6.80 17.52
C THR A 120 -19.74 -7.05 17.11
N ARG A 121 -19.47 -8.13 16.38
CA ARG A 121 -18.13 -8.45 15.88
C ARG A 121 -17.63 -7.43 14.86
N LYS A 122 -18.51 -6.91 14.00
CA LYS A 122 -18.18 -5.82 13.08
C LYS A 122 -17.72 -4.58 13.85
N THR A 123 -18.47 -4.17 14.88
CA THR A 123 -18.13 -3.00 15.70
C THR A 123 -16.79 -3.18 16.39
N GLN A 124 -16.54 -4.34 17.02
CA GLN A 124 -15.26 -4.64 17.67
C GLN A 124 -14.09 -4.62 16.68
N LEU A 125 -14.29 -5.15 15.47
CA LEU A 125 -13.30 -5.10 14.40
C LEU A 125 -13.04 -3.66 13.94
N SER A 126 -14.09 -2.86 13.77
CA SER A 126 -13.99 -1.44 13.40
C SER A 126 -13.20 -0.65 14.45
N GLU A 127 -13.46 -0.89 15.74
CA GLU A 127 -12.71 -0.29 16.85
C GLU A 127 -11.23 -0.70 16.82
N ALA A 128 -10.94 -2.00 16.67
CA ALA A 128 -9.56 -2.50 16.60
C ALA A 128 -8.79 -1.95 15.38
N LEU A 129 -9.43 -1.90 14.22
CA LEU A 129 -8.84 -1.30 13.02
C LEU A 129 -8.62 0.21 13.19
N GLY A 130 -9.56 0.90 13.84
CA GLY A 130 -9.46 2.31 14.18
C GLY A 130 -8.27 2.60 15.10
N GLU A 131 -8.01 1.72 16.07
CA GLU A 131 -6.84 1.81 16.94
C GLU A 131 -5.52 1.60 16.17
N ILE A 132 -5.43 0.57 15.31
CA ILE A 132 -4.24 0.31 14.49
C ILE A 132 -3.93 1.51 13.58
N MET A 133 -4.95 1.99 12.87
CA MET A 133 -4.82 3.15 11.97
C MET A 133 -4.55 4.43 12.77
N GLY A 134 -5.15 4.56 13.94
CA GLY A 134 -4.91 5.65 14.87
C GLY A 134 -3.45 5.71 15.32
N ASN A 135 -2.88 4.56 15.69
CA ASN A 135 -1.47 4.45 16.07
C ASN A 135 -0.55 4.81 14.89
N ALA A 136 -0.81 4.28 13.70
CA ALA A 136 -0.03 4.62 12.50
C ALA A 136 -0.04 6.13 12.21
N LEU A 137 -1.19 6.78 12.40
CA LEU A 137 -1.34 8.22 12.23
C LEU A 137 -0.63 9.02 13.33
N ASP A 138 -0.76 8.61 14.58
CA ASP A 138 -0.15 9.30 15.71
C ASP A 138 1.39 9.21 15.63
N HIS A 139 1.92 8.07 15.15
CA HIS A 139 3.34 7.88 14.84
C HIS A 139 3.81 8.66 13.61
N SER A 140 2.96 8.80 12.59
CA SER A 140 3.31 9.58 11.39
C SER A 140 3.44 11.08 11.67
N SER A 141 3.04 11.56 12.87
CA SER A 141 3.46 12.81 13.53
C SER A 141 3.55 14.05 12.61
N LEU A 142 2.56 14.21 11.70
CA LEU A 142 2.33 15.28 10.69
C LEU A 142 2.48 14.84 9.22
N TYR A 143 2.96 13.62 8.97
CA TYR A 143 3.19 13.08 7.64
C TYR A 143 2.08 12.11 7.23
N GLN A 144 1.82 12.02 5.92
CA GLN A 144 0.76 11.12 5.44
C GLN A 144 1.08 9.67 5.72
N TRP A 145 0.02 8.88 5.75
CA TRP A 145 0.06 7.44 5.73
C TRP A 145 -0.63 6.93 4.46
N TYR A 146 -0.28 5.71 4.10
CA TYR A 146 -0.76 4.99 2.94
C TYR A 146 -1.38 3.70 3.41
N ARG A 147 -2.42 3.26 2.71
CA ARG A 147 -3.01 1.95 2.94
C ARG A 147 -3.52 1.33 1.68
N ILE A 148 -3.58 0.01 1.65
CA ILE A 148 -4.27 -0.78 0.63
C ILE A 148 -4.99 -1.94 1.34
N GLY A 149 -6.09 -2.38 0.75
CA GLY A 149 -6.75 -3.62 1.14
C GLY A 149 -6.83 -4.59 -0.02
N GLN A 150 -6.64 -5.88 0.26
CA GLN A 150 -6.89 -6.94 -0.71
C GLN A 150 -7.63 -8.10 -0.07
N ILE A 151 -8.69 -8.55 -0.72
CA ILE A 151 -9.39 -9.78 -0.36
C ILE A 151 -8.81 -10.93 -1.19
N HIS A 152 -8.55 -12.07 -0.55
CA HIS A 152 -8.09 -13.31 -1.18
C HIS A 152 -9.15 -14.40 -0.99
N PRO A 153 -10.21 -14.45 -1.85
CA PRO A 153 -11.34 -15.36 -1.65
C PRO A 153 -10.93 -16.84 -1.60
N THR A 154 -9.98 -17.24 -2.44
CA THR A 154 -9.48 -18.63 -2.50
C THR A 154 -8.72 -19.05 -1.26
N ARG A 155 -8.17 -18.10 -0.50
CA ARG A 155 -7.42 -18.35 0.74
C ARG A 155 -8.25 -18.05 2.00
N GLY A 156 -9.47 -17.52 1.85
CA GLY A 156 -10.26 -17.02 2.98
C GLY A 156 -9.53 -15.95 3.80
N ALA A 157 -8.68 -15.14 3.15
CA ALA A 157 -7.81 -14.18 3.81
C ALA A 157 -8.06 -12.75 3.33
N ILE A 158 -7.78 -11.78 4.21
CA ILE A 158 -7.83 -10.35 3.90
C ILE A 158 -6.50 -9.75 4.33
N THR A 159 -5.87 -9.03 3.41
CA THR A 159 -4.63 -8.31 3.64
C THR A 159 -4.93 -6.83 3.75
N LEU A 160 -4.57 -6.22 4.87
CA LEU A 160 -4.53 -4.78 5.07
C LEU A 160 -3.06 -4.40 5.24
N ALA A 161 -2.53 -3.61 4.32
CA ALA A 161 -1.19 -3.06 4.46
C ALA A 161 -1.26 -1.56 4.70
N ILE A 162 -0.45 -1.08 5.63
CA ILE A 162 -0.33 0.33 6.02
C ILE A 162 1.16 0.69 5.99
N ALA A 163 1.48 1.86 5.44
CA ALA A 163 2.79 2.49 5.63
C ALA A 163 2.60 3.90 6.15
N ASP A 164 3.37 4.26 7.17
CA ASP A 164 3.57 5.63 7.59
C ASP A 164 4.81 6.22 6.89
N ASN A 165 4.79 7.52 6.61
CA ASN A 165 6.00 8.25 6.24
C ASN A 165 6.79 8.73 7.48
N GLY A 166 6.70 7.97 8.59
CA GLY A 166 7.46 8.20 9.80
C GLY A 166 8.97 7.99 9.57
N LEU A 167 9.80 8.65 10.37
CA LEU A 167 11.27 8.66 10.31
C LEU A 167 11.91 7.27 10.08
N GLY A 168 12.27 6.92 8.83
CA GLY A 168 12.94 5.64 8.51
C GLY A 168 13.52 5.46 7.09
N VAL A 169 13.23 6.35 6.13
CA VAL A 169 13.84 6.27 4.78
C VAL A 169 15.18 7.01 4.77
N ALA A 170 16.27 6.30 5.07
CA ALA A 170 17.63 6.84 4.96
C ALA A 170 18.18 6.66 3.53
N ILE A 171 18.45 7.78 2.85
CA ILE A 171 19.22 7.79 1.60
C ILE A 171 20.69 7.66 1.99
N ASN A 172 21.40 6.63 1.49
CA ASN A 172 22.84 6.54 1.74
C ASN A 172 23.63 7.49 0.82
N GLU A 173 24.89 7.76 1.18
CA GLU A 173 25.80 8.70 0.47
C GLU A 173 26.03 8.35 -1.02
N LYS A 174 25.62 7.16 -1.48
CA LYS A 174 25.70 6.72 -2.88
C LYS A 174 24.40 6.95 -3.66
N GLY A 175 23.40 7.63 -3.09
CA GLY A 175 22.10 7.82 -3.72
C GLY A 175 21.26 6.54 -3.80
N MET A 176 21.64 5.47 -3.09
CA MET A 176 20.82 4.28 -2.96
C MET A 176 19.92 4.41 -1.73
N PHE A 177 18.63 4.19 -1.92
CA PHE A 177 17.66 4.12 -0.83
C PHE A 177 17.93 2.84 -0.04
N ARG A 178 18.35 2.97 1.23
CA ARG A 178 18.36 1.84 2.18
C ARG A 178 17.11 1.96 3.05
N ILE A 179 16.19 1.04 2.85
CA ILE A 179 14.97 0.92 3.63
C ILE A 179 15.35 0.42 5.03
N PHE A 180 15.28 1.28 6.03
CA PHE A 180 15.37 0.89 7.44
C PHE A 180 14.07 1.25 8.14
N GLN A 181 13.09 0.35 8.10
CA GLN A 181 12.26 0.08 9.27
C GLN A 181 11.40 -1.17 9.05
N ARG A 182 11.85 -2.29 9.62
CA ARG A 182 10.99 -3.36 10.11
C ARG A 182 10.35 -2.84 11.40
N HIS A 183 9.19 -2.21 11.35
CA HIS A 183 8.22 -2.22 12.45
C HIS A 183 6.84 -1.91 11.88
N CYS A 184 6.28 -2.90 11.18
CA CYS A 184 4.85 -2.91 10.93
C CYS A 184 4.19 -3.32 12.26
N HIS A 185 3.71 -2.37 13.06
CA HIS A 185 3.02 -2.61 14.34
C HIS A 185 1.69 -3.38 14.18
N ALA A 186 1.33 -3.84 12.97
CA ALA A 186 0.09 -4.54 12.67
C ALA A 186 0.05 -6.00 13.19
N GLU A 187 1.20 -6.65 13.42
CA GLU A 187 1.24 -8.07 13.84
C GLU A 187 0.65 -8.31 15.23
N SER A 188 0.81 -7.38 16.19
CA SER A 188 0.31 -7.56 17.56
C SER A 188 -1.22 -7.48 17.62
N SER A 189 -1.82 -6.49 16.96
CA SER A 189 -3.27 -6.27 17.01
C SER A 189 -4.07 -7.30 16.21
N LEU A 190 -3.55 -7.79 15.07
CA LEU A 190 -4.16 -8.89 14.31
C LEU A 190 -4.05 -10.24 15.04
N SER A 191 -2.99 -10.47 15.82
CA SER A 191 -2.88 -11.69 16.64
C SER A 191 -3.97 -11.79 17.72
N THR A 192 -4.41 -10.65 18.26
CA THR A 192 -5.52 -10.56 19.21
C THR A 192 -6.85 -10.87 18.53
N PHE A 193 -7.07 -10.36 17.30
CA PHE A 193 -8.28 -10.66 16.53
C PHE A 193 -8.38 -12.14 16.11
N ASN A 194 -7.27 -12.75 15.68
CA ASN A 194 -7.22 -14.17 15.30
C ASN A 194 -7.59 -15.11 16.47
N ARG A 195 -7.27 -14.75 17.72
CA ARG A 195 -7.68 -15.55 18.90
C ARG A 195 -9.18 -15.47 19.17
N THR A 196 -9.83 -14.38 18.76
CA THR A 196 -11.28 -14.16 18.96
C THR A 196 -12.12 -14.90 17.92
N LEU A 197 -11.60 -15.15 16.72
CA LEU A 197 -12.27 -15.96 15.68
C LEU A 197 -12.20 -17.48 15.92
N GLN A 198 -11.30 -17.94 16.80
CA GLN A 198 -11.12 -19.36 17.13
C GLN A 198 -11.92 -19.81 18.38
N ARG A 199 -12.81 -18.96 18.91
CA ARG A 199 -13.71 -19.25 20.03
C ARG A 199 -15.16 -19.06 19.60
#